data_AF-A0A8T0ILJ8-F1
#
_entry.id   AF-A0A8T0ILJ8-F1
#
_cell.length_a   1.000
_cell.length_b   1.000
_cell.length_c   1.000
_cell.angle_alpha   90.00
_cell.angle_beta   90.00
_cell.angle_gamma   90.00
#
_symmetry.space_group_name_H-M   'P 1'
#
loop_
_entity.id
_entity.type
_entity.pdbx_description
1 polymer ?
#
loop_
_entity_poly.entity_id
_entity_poly.type
_entity_poly.pdbx_seq_one_letter_code
_entity_poly.pdbx_strand_id
1 'polypeptide(L)'
;MKGTSKLLLVALGMVAAMVTLTAGATIGIDVGLQGQLPSVKEIVQLLKTRSVTNVRIYDSSPSVLNEFAGQGIKVSVTVPNDVLVSIANSQSVATSWVQKNVKPYVDFIDRIVVGNEWLHDRNNDPSKLLAAMENVNTAVTSLGINKKITTAHAYDIVEGYPPSAGTFINRGVMSSILAFLKRTDSAIMVNIYPYFTYIGQPGSMDINYALGNANARTIVDSGTGKTYTNLLDAQVDTVVSAMKALGYGSEVRFIIGESGWPSAGTTYATVANAKTYNQNLVRYALGGKGSPLRPGINFPTYIFALFNENRKPGDETEKNFGLYKPDKTPVYSVNLSL
;
A
#
# COMPACT_ATOMS: atom_id res chain seq x y z
N MET A 1 67.42 10.64 22.63
CA MET A 1 67.10 9.80 21.46
C MET A 1 65.87 8.96 21.78
N LYS A 2 64.78 9.22 21.05
CA LYS A 2 63.76 8.29 20.52
C LYS A 2 63.38 7.05 21.34
N GLY A 3 62.10 6.93 21.67
CA GLY A 3 61.50 5.66 22.09
C GLY A 3 60.04 5.74 22.56
N THR A 4 59.14 6.17 21.68
CA THR A 4 57.67 6.12 21.81
C THR A 4 57.10 4.70 21.94
N SER A 5 55.88 4.58 22.52
CA SER A 5 54.82 3.55 22.31
C SER A 5 54.47 2.78 23.59
N LYS A 6 53.21 2.58 24.03
CA LYS A 6 51.85 2.96 23.60
C LYS A 6 50.97 2.71 24.83
N LEU A 7 50.14 3.68 25.23
CA LEU A 7 49.02 3.44 26.15
C LEU A 7 47.95 2.63 25.39
N LEU A 8 47.63 1.43 25.88
CA LEU A 8 46.54 0.61 25.35
C LEU A 8 45.22 1.16 25.89
N LEU A 9 44.57 2.06 25.16
CA LEU A 9 43.21 2.51 25.46
C LEU A 9 42.24 1.46 24.93
N VAL A 10 41.65 0.67 25.83
CA VAL A 10 40.55 -0.26 25.51
C VAL A 10 39.31 0.59 25.24
N ALA A 11 39.04 0.90 23.97
CA ALA A 11 37.77 1.48 23.54
C ALA A 11 36.72 0.37 23.52
N LEU A 12 35.91 0.29 24.57
CA LEU A 12 34.69 -0.51 24.59
C LEU A 12 33.68 0.16 23.64
N GLY A 13 33.71 -0.24 22.37
CA GLY A 13 32.73 0.17 21.39
C GLY A 13 31.37 -0.43 21.74
N MET A 14 30.46 0.37 22.30
CA MET A 14 29.04 0.06 22.25
C MET A 14 28.60 0.10 20.78
N VAL A 15 28.60 -1.05 20.13
CA VAL A 15 27.80 -1.25 18.93
C VAL A 15 26.35 -1.24 19.41
N ALA A 16 25.73 -0.06 19.42
CA ALA A 16 24.29 0.04 19.42
C ALA A 16 23.83 -0.57 18.09
N ALA A 17 23.51 -1.87 18.11
CA ALA A 17 22.76 -2.48 17.03
C ALA A 17 21.44 -1.70 16.96
N MET A 18 21.32 -0.79 15.99
CA MET A 18 20.02 -0.34 15.53
C MET A 18 19.32 -1.60 15.02
N VAL A 19 18.56 -2.24 15.91
CA VAL A 19 17.49 -3.13 15.52
C VAL A 19 16.48 -2.21 14.86
N THR A 20 16.65 -1.96 13.55
CA THR A 20 15.55 -1.53 12.72
C THR A 20 14.49 -2.61 12.89
N LEU A 21 13.42 -2.32 13.63
CA LEU A 21 12.23 -3.15 13.61
C LEU A 21 11.83 -3.27 12.14
N THR A 22 12.18 -4.39 11.52
CA THR A 22 11.61 -4.78 10.24
C THR A 22 10.12 -4.86 10.51
N ALA A 23 9.34 -3.95 9.90
CA ALA A 23 7.90 -4.19 9.75
C ALA A 23 7.79 -5.61 9.20
N GLY A 24 7.15 -6.50 9.96
CA GLY A 24 7.04 -7.91 9.59
C GLY A 24 6.52 -8.01 8.15
N ALA A 25 7.11 -8.91 7.37
CA ALA A 25 6.64 -9.17 6.01
C ALA A 25 5.12 -9.44 6.08
N THR A 26 4.33 -8.60 5.43
CA THR A 26 2.86 -8.61 5.56
C THR A 26 2.26 -8.65 4.17
N ILE A 27 1.42 -9.65 3.93
CA ILE A 27 0.49 -9.68 2.81
C ILE A 27 -0.93 -9.53 3.37
N GLY A 28 -1.63 -8.49 2.94
CA GLY A 28 -3.03 -8.25 3.22
C GLY A 28 -3.88 -8.40 1.97
N ILE A 29 -5.19 -8.25 2.13
CA ILE A 29 -6.15 -8.28 1.02
C ILE A 29 -7.10 -7.09 1.13
N ASP A 30 -7.35 -6.42 0.02
CA ASP A 30 -8.38 -5.40 -0.09
C ASP A 30 -9.77 -6.05 -0.18
N VAL A 31 -10.69 -5.58 0.65
CA VAL A 31 -12.08 -6.07 0.71
C VAL A 31 -12.99 -4.95 0.22
N GLY A 32 -13.28 -5.01 -1.08
CA GLY A 32 -14.34 -4.24 -1.72
C GLY A 32 -15.72 -4.89 -1.50
N LEU A 33 -16.76 -4.05 -1.43
CA LEU A 33 -18.15 -4.47 -1.23
C LEU A 33 -19.06 -4.05 -2.41
N GLN A 34 -18.49 -3.70 -3.56
CA GLN A 34 -19.27 -3.24 -4.73
C GLN A 34 -19.82 -4.42 -5.54
N GLY A 35 -21.02 -4.89 -5.20
CA GLY A 35 -21.62 -5.99 -5.96
C GLY A 35 -22.75 -6.71 -5.27
N GLN A 36 -23.18 -7.81 -5.88
CA GLN A 36 -23.90 -8.87 -5.18
C GLN A 36 -22.87 -9.82 -4.57
N LEU A 37 -22.40 -9.51 -3.37
CA LEU A 37 -21.33 -10.24 -2.68
C LEU A 37 -21.88 -11.01 -1.46
N PRO A 38 -21.12 -11.98 -0.91
CA PRO A 38 -21.48 -12.64 0.34
C PRO A 38 -21.64 -11.62 1.49
N SER A 39 -22.34 -12.04 2.55
CA SER A 39 -22.43 -11.21 3.75
C SER A 39 -21.04 -10.99 4.35
N VAL A 40 -20.82 -9.85 5.02
CA VAL A 40 -19.51 -9.52 5.63
C VAL A 40 -19.06 -10.62 6.61
N LYS A 41 -19.99 -11.26 7.32
CA LYS A 41 -19.72 -12.43 8.15
C LYS A 41 -19.11 -13.60 7.37
N GLU A 42 -19.65 -13.92 6.21
CA GLU A 42 -19.11 -14.98 5.33
C GLU A 42 -17.76 -14.59 4.73
N ILE A 43 -17.58 -13.30 4.40
CA ILE A 43 -16.30 -12.75 3.94
C ILE A 43 -15.21 -12.94 5.01
N VAL A 44 -15.50 -12.55 6.25
CA VAL A 44 -14.61 -12.74 7.40
C VAL A 44 -14.29 -14.21 7.62
N GLN A 45 -15.29 -15.09 7.52
CA GLN A 45 -15.06 -16.53 7.64
C GLN A 45 -14.12 -17.05 6.55
N LEU A 46 -14.29 -16.61 5.30
CA LEU A 46 -13.39 -16.96 4.19
C LEU A 46 -11.96 -16.44 4.43
N LEU A 47 -11.80 -15.22 4.91
CA LEU A 47 -10.49 -14.66 5.24
C LEU A 47 -9.77 -15.53 6.29
N LYS A 48 -10.49 -15.97 7.33
CA LYS A 48 -9.95 -16.86 8.36
C LYS A 48 -9.56 -18.24 7.84
N THR A 49 -10.38 -18.86 6.99
CA THR A 49 -10.03 -20.18 6.40
C THR A 49 -8.81 -20.09 5.48
N ARG A 50 -8.47 -18.88 5.01
CA ARG A 50 -7.27 -18.59 4.22
C ARG A 50 -6.12 -18.02 5.04
N SER A 51 -6.24 -18.01 6.37
CA SER A 51 -5.24 -17.48 7.30
C SER A 51 -4.83 -16.03 7.02
N VAL A 52 -5.75 -15.23 6.47
CA VAL A 52 -5.52 -13.80 6.23
C VAL A 52 -5.62 -13.06 7.57
N THR A 53 -4.57 -12.33 7.91
CA THR A 53 -4.46 -11.60 9.18
C THR A 53 -4.54 -10.08 9.02
N ASN A 54 -4.45 -9.58 7.79
CA ASN A 54 -4.48 -8.16 7.48
C ASN A 54 -5.43 -7.89 6.31
N VAL A 55 -6.35 -6.95 6.49
CA VAL A 55 -7.20 -6.45 5.42
C VAL A 55 -7.23 -4.94 5.37
N ARG A 56 -7.58 -4.41 4.21
CA ARG A 56 -7.99 -3.02 4.05
C ARG A 56 -9.43 -3.01 3.56
N ILE A 57 -10.25 -2.16 4.18
CA ILE A 57 -11.67 -2.03 3.85
C ILE A 57 -11.97 -0.59 3.44
N TYR A 58 -12.88 -0.44 2.48
CA TYR A 58 -13.31 0.87 1.97
C TYR A 58 -14.58 1.37 2.67
N ASP A 59 -15.45 0.45 3.08
CA ASP A 59 -16.62 0.73 3.92
C ASP A 59 -16.25 0.57 5.40
N SER A 60 -16.13 1.70 6.10
CA SER A 60 -15.80 1.76 7.52
C SER A 60 -17.04 1.89 8.41
N SER A 61 -18.22 1.49 7.94
CA SER A 61 -19.45 1.53 8.73
C SER A 61 -19.41 0.57 9.92
N PRO A 62 -20.06 0.90 11.05
CA PRO A 62 -20.18 0.00 12.19
C PRO A 62 -20.73 -1.39 11.85
N SER A 63 -21.64 -1.49 10.88
CA SER A 63 -22.19 -2.77 10.39
C SER A 63 -21.12 -3.69 9.80
N VAL A 64 -20.12 -3.14 9.10
CA VAL A 64 -18.99 -3.91 8.57
C VAL A 64 -17.99 -4.23 9.68
N LEU A 65 -17.61 -3.22 10.48
CA LEU A 65 -16.58 -3.37 11.51
C LEU A 65 -16.96 -4.35 12.63
N ASN A 66 -18.25 -4.42 12.99
CA ASN A 66 -18.73 -5.37 13.98
C ASN A 66 -18.43 -6.83 13.60
N GLU A 67 -18.42 -7.16 12.31
CA GLU A 67 -18.15 -8.53 11.85
C GLU A 67 -16.66 -8.91 11.96
N PHE A 68 -15.75 -7.93 12.07
CA PHE A 68 -14.31 -8.17 12.29
C PHE A 68 -13.94 -8.27 13.79
N ALA A 69 -14.83 -7.88 14.69
CA ALA A 69 -14.56 -7.88 16.12
C ALA A 69 -14.26 -9.30 16.64
N GLY A 70 -13.13 -9.45 17.34
CA GLY A 70 -12.71 -10.74 17.92
C GLY A 70 -12.26 -11.80 16.90
N GLN A 71 -12.07 -11.44 15.62
CA GLN A 71 -11.75 -12.41 14.57
C GLN A 71 -10.26 -12.65 14.36
N GLY A 72 -9.41 -11.88 15.03
CA GLY A 72 -7.95 -11.96 14.87
C GLY A 72 -7.42 -11.34 13.57
N ILE A 73 -8.25 -10.57 12.86
CA ILE A 73 -7.89 -9.88 11.62
C ILE A 73 -7.66 -8.41 11.92
N LYS A 74 -6.49 -7.89 11.54
CA LYS A 74 -6.15 -6.47 11.60
C LYS A 74 -6.76 -5.73 10.41
N VAL A 75 -7.37 -4.57 10.66
CA VAL A 75 -8.13 -3.82 9.64
C VAL A 75 -7.54 -2.44 9.42
N SER A 76 -7.22 -2.11 8.17
CA SER A 76 -6.99 -0.73 7.73
C SER A 76 -8.32 -0.14 7.27
N VAL A 77 -8.82 0.86 8.00
CA VAL A 77 -10.13 1.48 7.73
C VAL A 77 -9.96 2.71 6.86
N THR A 78 -10.79 2.87 5.84
CA THR A 78 -10.71 4.02 4.92
C THR A 78 -11.72 5.09 5.32
N VAL A 79 -11.27 6.35 5.42
CA VAL A 79 -12.15 7.52 5.42
C VAL A 79 -12.64 7.72 3.97
N PRO A 80 -13.94 7.64 3.69
CA PRO A 80 -14.45 7.80 2.34
C PRO A 80 -14.17 9.20 1.75
N ASN A 81 -13.98 9.28 0.42
CA ASN A 81 -13.69 10.54 -0.26
C ASN A 81 -14.84 11.56 -0.17
N ASP A 82 -16.09 11.11 -0.15
CA ASP A 82 -17.30 11.97 -0.12
C ASP A 82 -17.41 12.81 1.16
N VAL A 83 -16.87 12.35 2.28
CA VAL A 83 -16.84 13.08 3.56
C VAL A 83 -15.53 13.84 3.78
N LEU A 84 -14.55 13.70 2.89
CA LEU A 84 -13.18 14.19 3.10
C LEU A 84 -13.14 15.72 3.23
N VAL A 85 -13.85 16.44 2.36
CA VAL A 85 -13.92 17.91 2.42
C VAL A 85 -14.58 18.39 3.72
N SER A 86 -15.63 17.72 4.18
CA SER A 86 -16.29 18.05 5.44
C SER A 86 -15.38 17.82 6.65
N ILE A 87 -14.62 16.72 6.64
CA ILE A 87 -13.59 16.42 7.67
C ILE A 87 -12.47 17.46 7.62
N ALA A 88 -11.99 17.83 6.43
CA ALA A 88 -10.94 18.85 6.26
C ALA A 88 -11.36 20.21 6.80
N ASN A 89 -12.63 20.59 6.62
CA ASN A 89 -13.14 21.90 7.02
C ASN A 89 -13.60 21.96 8.48
N SER A 90 -13.70 20.83 9.18
CA SER A 90 -14.26 20.80 10.54
C SER A 90 -13.65 19.72 11.42
N GLN A 91 -12.92 20.16 12.45
CA GLN A 91 -12.39 19.28 13.49
C GLN A 91 -13.49 18.51 14.22
N SER A 92 -14.68 19.10 14.42
CA SER A 92 -15.79 18.41 15.11
C SER A 92 -16.35 17.26 14.27
N VAL A 93 -16.39 17.41 12.93
CA VAL A 93 -16.78 16.34 12.01
C VAL A 93 -15.73 15.22 12.03
N ALA A 94 -14.44 15.56 11.99
CA ALA A 94 -13.36 14.58 12.13
C ALA A 94 -13.45 13.79 13.45
N THR A 95 -13.64 14.48 14.57
CA THR A 95 -13.79 13.86 15.90
C THR A 95 -15.02 12.95 15.94
N SER A 96 -16.15 13.38 15.39
CA SER A 96 -17.37 12.57 15.32
C SER A 96 -17.17 11.30 14.48
N TRP A 97 -16.48 11.42 13.34
CA TRP A 97 -16.16 10.26 12.50
C TRP A 97 -15.27 9.25 13.25
N VAL A 98 -14.22 9.72 13.94
CA VAL A 98 -13.33 8.85 14.72
C VAL A 98 -14.07 8.20 15.90
N GLN A 99 -14.89 8.96 16.63
CA GLN A 99 -15.71 8.42 17.74
C GLN A 99 -16.66 7.31 17.28
N LYS A 100 -17.24 7.45 16.09
CA LYS A 100 -18.20 6.49 15.54
C LYS A 100 -17.52 5.26 14.93
N ASN A 101 -16.49 5.46 14.10
CA ASN A 101 -15.97 4.43 13.21
C ASN A 101 -14.62 3.86 13.65
N VAL A 102 -13.95 4.45 14.64
CA VAL A 102 -12.62 4.00 15.10
C VAL A 102 -12.63 3.65 16.58
N LYS A 103 -13.11 4.56 17.43
CA LYS A 103 -13.03 4.41 18.89
C LYS A 103 -13.58 3.07 19.42
N PRO A 104 -14.72 2.53 18.93
CA PRO A 104 -15.23 1.23 19.41
C PRO A 104 -14.41 0.02 18.96
N TYR A 105 -13.50 0.21 18.00
CA TYR A 105 -12.85 -0.86 17.23
C TYR A 105 -11.32 -0.79 17.31
N VAL A 106 -10.79 -0.04 18.28
CA VAL A 106 -9.35 0.24 18.42
C VAL A 106 -8.51 -1.02 18.60
N ASP A 107 -9.07 -2.12 19.09
CA ASP A 107 -8.32 -3.35 19.36
C ASP A 107 -7.82 -4.03 18.09
N PHE A 108 -8.55 -3.93 16.98
CA PHE A 108 -8.21 -4.60 15.72
C PHE A 108 -7.95 -3.64 14.56
N ILE A 109 -8.31 -2.36 14.66
CA ILE A 109 -7.89 -1.36 13.67
C ILE A 109 -6.36 -1.21 13.72
N ASP A 110 -5.68 -1.43 12.60
CA ASP A 110 -4.23 -1.24 12.45
C ASP A 110 -3.89 0.22 12.15
N ARG A 111 -4.63 0.82 11.21
CA ARG A 111 -4.42 2.19 10.72
C ARG A 111 -5.69 2.77 10.11
N ILE A 112 -5.68 4.09 9.95
CA ILE A 112 -6.73 4.85 9.25
C ILE A 112 -6.14 5.40 7.95
N VAL A 113 -6.77 5.08 6.83
CA VAL A 113 -6.41 5.52 5.48
C VAL A 113 -7.36 6.66 5.09
N VAL A 114 -6.88 7.90 5.07
CA VAL A 114 -7.71 9.08 4.81
C VAL A 114 -7.85 9.27 3.29
N GLY A 115 -9.01 8.93 2.76
CA GLY A 115 -9.27 8.95 1.33
C GLY A 115 -8.62 7.80 0.57
N ASN A 116 -9.06 7.63 -0.68
CA ASN A 116 -8.49 6.72 -1.66
C ASN A 116 -8.31 7.45 -2.98
N GLU A 117 -7.06 7.54 -3.46
CA GLU A 117 -6.71 8.13 -4.75
C GLU A 117 -7.23 9.56 -4.95
N TRP A 118 -7.34 10.34 -3.87
CA TRP A 118 -7.90 11.70 -3.91
C TRP A 118 -7.21 12.61 -4.94
N LEU A 119 -5.89 12.44 -5.13
CA LEU A 119 -5.08 13.23 -6.07
C LEU A 119 -5.14 12.74 -7.53
N HIS A 120 -5.77 11.59 -7.79
CA HIS A 120 -5.98 11.08 -9.14
C HIS A 120 -6.98 11.97 -9.91
N ASP A 121 -8.08 12.36 -9.25
CA ASP A 121 -8.99 13.37 -9.80
C ASP A 121 -8.37 14.76 -9.65
N ARG A 122 -7.95 15.33 -10.78
CA ARG A 122 -7.29 16.65 -10.84
C ARG A 122 -8.20 17.82 -10.48
N ASN A 123 -9.51 17.59 -10.36
CA ASN A 123 -10.46 18.60 -9.89
C ASN A 123 -10.51 18.69 -8.36
N ASN A 124 -10.01 17.67 -7.65
CA ASN A 124 -9.94 17.69 -6.21
C ASN A 124 -8.87 18.67 -5.72
N ASP A 125 -9.20 19.44 -4.69
CA ASP A 125 -8.25 20.32 -4.00
C ASP A 125 -7.26 19.47 -3.18
N PRO A 126 -5.94 19.45 -3.53
CA PRO A 126 -4.95 18.67 -2.80
C PRO A 126 -4.80 19.09 -1.33
N SER A 127 -5.06 20.36 -1.00
CA SER A 127 -4.93 20.87 0.37
C SER A 127 -5.96 20.24 1.32
N LYS A 128 -7.13 19.84 0.81
CA LYS A 128 -8.17 19.17 1.60
C LYS A 128 -7.73 17.80 2.08
N LEU A 129 -6.89 17.10 1.31
CA LEU A 129 -6.34 15.81 1.72
C LEU A 129 -5.51 15.94 3.01
N LEU A 130 -4.54 16.86 2.99
CA LEU A 130 -3.67 17.08 4.14
C LEU A 130 -4.46 17.58 5.35
N ALA A 131 -5.36 18.54 5.16
CA ALA A 131 -6.21 19.05 6.25
C ALA A 131 -7.09 17.95 6.87
N ALA A 132 -7.65 17.04 6.06
CA ALA A 132 -8.39 15.90 6.57
C ALA A 132 -7.49 14.94 7.38
N MET A 133 -6.28 14.65 6.90
CA MET A 133 -5.31 13.82 7.62
C MET A 133 -4.94 14.44 8.98
N GLU A 134 -4.72 15.76 9.03
CA GLU A 134 -4.41 16.48 10.26
C GLU A 134 -5.57 16.50 11.24
N ASN A 135 -6.80 16.74 10.78
CA ASN A 135 -7.97 16.73 11.64
C ASN A 135 -8.28 15.33 12.19
N VAL A 136 -8.12 14.28 11.38
CA VAL A 136 -8.26 12.89 11.84
C VAL A 136 -7.16 12.56 12.86
N ASN A 137 -5.92 12.98 12.63
CA ASN A 137 -4.82 12.78 13.57
C ASN A 137 -5.05 13.48 14.93
N THR A 138 -5.55 14.71 14.89
CA THR A 138 -5.93 15.47 16.09
C THR A 138 -7.08 14.79 16.83
N ALA A 139 -8.07 14.27 16.10
CA ALA A 139 -9.18 13.53 16.69
C ALA A 139 -8.72 12.24 17.39
N VAL A 140 -7.90 11.40 16.75
CA VAL A 140 -7.39 10.18 17.40
C VAL A 140 -6.54 10.50 18.63
N THR A 141 -5.65 11.50 18.53
CA THR A 141 -4.76 11.89 19.63
C THR A 141 -5.56 12.43 20.83
N SER A 142 -6.54 13.31 20.60
CA SER A 142 -7.37 13.89 21.67
C SER A 142 -8.29 12.86 22.34
N LEU A 143 -8.61 11.76 21.66
CA LEU A 143 -9.37 10.64 22.22
C LEU A 143 -8.48 9.59 22.91
N GLY A 144 -7.17 9.81 23.00
CA GLY A 144 -6.21 8.86 23.57
C GLY A 144 -5.99 7.61 22.71
N ILE A 145 -6.31 7.68 21.41
CA ILE A 145 -6.20 6.57 20.46
C ILE A 145 -4.84 6.66 19.76
N ASN A 146 -3.99 5.65 19.95
CA ASN A 146 -2.71 5.54 19.25
C ASN A 146 -2.86 4.69 17.97
N LYS A 147 -3.20 5.34 16.85
CA LYS A 147 -3.32 4.70 15.53
C LYS A 147 -2.62 5.53 14.46
N LYS A 148 -2.03 4.85 13.48
CA LYS A 148 -1.32 5.50 12.38
C LYS A 148 -2.30 6.04 11.34
N ILE A 149 -2.04 7.24 10.85
CA ILE A 149 -2.81 7.90 9.79
C ILE A 149 -2.00 7.90 8.51
N THR A 150 -2.58 7.43 7.41
CA THR A 150 -1.99 7.50 6.07
C THR A 150 -3.06 7.93 5.07
N THR A 151 -2.74 7.96 3.79
CA THR A 151 -3.67 8.12 2.66
C THR A 151 -3.20 7.22 1.53
N ALA A 152 -4.13 6.63 0.79
CA ALA A 152 -3.79 5.82 -0.38
C ALA A 152 -3.76 6.70 -1.63
N HIS A 153 -2.63 6.68 -2.32
CA HIS A 153 -2.44 7.39 -3.59
C HIS A 153 -2.48 6.41 -4.76
N ALA A 154 -3.05 6.81 -5.90
CA ALA A 154 -2.81 6.10 -7.15
C ALA A 154 -1.33 6.29 -7.56
N TYR A 155 -0.78 5.38 -8.37
CA TYR A 155 0.61 5.49 -8.82
C TYR A 155 0.90 6.75 -9.63
N ASP A 156 -0.11 7.36 -10.25
CA ASP A 156 0.03 8.55 -11.09
C ASP A 156 0.36 9.85 -10.32
N ILE A 157 0.57 9.78 -9.01
CA ILE A 157 1.14 10.90 -8.24
C ILE A 157 2.62 11.17 -8.56
N VAL A 158 3.30 10.25 -9.25
CA VAL A 158 4.68 10.38 -9.69
C VAL A 158 4.81 10.32 -11.21
N GLU A 159 5.89 10.92 -11.71
CA GLU A 159 6.34 10.85 -13.08
C GLU A 159 7.85 10.63 -13.15
N GLY A 160 8.36 10.30 -14.33
CA GLY A 160 9.79 10.14 -14.60
C GLY A 160 10.18 8.71 -15.00
N TYR A 161 11.12 8.62 -15.94
CA TYR A 161 11.79 7.38 -16.34
C TYR A 161 13.25 7.71 -16.71
N PRO A 162 14.26 6.92 -16.29
CA PRO A 162 14.15 5.67 -15.52
C PRO A 162 13.72 5.92 -14.05
N PRO A 163 13.47 4.87 -13.23
CA PRO A 163 13.00 5.04 -11.85
C PRO A 163 13.76 6.07 -11.01
N SER A 164 15.07 6.21 -11.20
CA SER A 164 15.90 7.22 -10.51
C SER A 164 15.52 8.67 -10.79
N ALA A 165 14.80 8.93 -11.88
CA ALA A 165 14.31 10.25 -12.27
C ALA A 165 12.92 10.56 -11.67
N GLY A 166 12.37 9.68 -10.84
CA GLY A 166 11.06 9.82 -10.24
C GLY A 166 10.88 11.15 -9.49
N THR A 167 9.79 11.87 -9.78
CA THR A 167 9.36 13.08 -9.07
C THR A 167 7.86 13.07 -8.84
N PHE A 168 7.40 13.65 -7.73
CA PHE A 168 5.96 13.86 -7.53
C PHE A 168 5.45 14.96 -8.46
N ILE A 169 4.30 14.72 -9.09
CA ILE A 169 3.62 15.73 -9.92
C ILE A 169 3.23 16.94 -9.05
N ASN A 170 2.61 16.69 -7.90
CA ASN A 170 2.25 17.72 -6.93
C ASN A 170 3.29 17.83 -5.80
N ARG A 171 4.50 18.34 -6.11
CA ARG A 171 5.63 18.43 -5.16
C ARG A 171 5.27 19.11 -3.83
N GLY A 172 4.50 20.20 -3.89
CA GLY A 172 4.14 21.00 -2.70
C GLY A 172 3.31 20.19 -1.69
N VAL A 173 2.16 19.67 -2.12
CA VAL A 173 1.29 18.87 -1.23
C VAL A 173 1.99 17.59 -0.77
N MET A 174 2.73 16.92 -1.64
CA MET A 174 3.44 15.68 -1.29
C MET A 174 4.56 15.92 -0.28
N SER A 175 5.27 17.06 -0.37
CA SER A 175 6.24 17.45 0.65
C SER A 175 5.57 17.59 2.02
N SER A 176 4.41 18.24 2.09
CA SER A 176 3.66 18.41 3.34
C SER A 176 3.09 17.09 3.88
N ILE A 177 2.58 16.22 3.01
CA ILE A 177 2.12 14.87 3.37
C ILE A 177 3.29 14.05 3.91
N LEU A 178 4.45 14.04 3.25
CA LEU A 178 5.63 13.31 3.73
C LEU A 178 6.15 13.86 5.07
N ALA A 179 6.12 15.17 5.27
CA ALA A 179 6.44 15.79 6.55
C ALA A 179 5.48 15.34 7.67
N PHE A 180 4.17 15.29 7.38
CA PHE A 180 3.16 14.75 8.29
C PHE A 180 3.41 13.27 8.61
N LEU A 181 3.65 12.44 7.60
CA LEU A 181 3.88 11.01 7.77
C LEU A 181 5.16 10.74 8.58
N LYS A 182 6.23 11.50 8.35
CA LYS A 182 7.47 11.44 9.14
C LYS A 182 7.20 11.79 10.61
N ARG A 183 6.53 12.91 10.87
CA ARG A 183 6.25 13.41 12.23
C ARG A 183 5.34 12.46 13.03
N THR A 184 4.41 11.78 12.37
CA THR A 184 3.46 10.84 12.99
C THR A 184 3.96 9.39 13.00
N ASP A 185 5.19 9.15 12.53
CA ASP A 185 5.77 7.83 12.36
C ASP A 185 4.79 6.90 11.61
N SER A 186 4.37 7.35 10.43
CA SER A 186 3.46 6.65 9.52
C SER A 186 4.20 6.24 8.24
N ALA A 187 3.45 5.86 7.21
CA ALA A 187 3.97 5.41 5.93
C ALA A 187 3.20 6.07 4.78
N ILE A 188 3.87 6.27 3.65
CA ILE A 188 3.16 6.54 2.39
C ILE A 188 2.54 5.23 1.90
N MET A 189 1.30 5.30 1.45
CA MET A 189 0.59 4.17 0.86
C MET A 189 0.29 4.49 -0.60
N VAL A 190 0.71 3.63 -1.51
CA VAL A 190 0.50 3.81 -2.95
C VAL A 190 -0.09 2.54 -3.55
N ASN A 191 -1.17 2.70 -4.29
CA ASN A 191 -1.78 1.68 -5.12
C ASN A 191 -0.92 1.53 -6.38
N ILE A 192 -0.29 0.37 -6.55
CA ILE A 192 0.66 0.11 -7.65
C ILE A 192 0.19 -1.07 -8.47
N TYR A 193 -0.06 -0.82 -9.74
CA TYR A 193 -0.56 -1.80 -10.69
C TYR A 193 0.36 -1.87 -11.93
N PRO A 194 1.30 -2.83 -11.97
CA PRO A 194 2.05 -3.18 -13.17
C PRO A 194 1.15 -3.46 -14.38
N TYR A 195 -0.05 -4.00 -14.15
CA TYR A 195 -1.06 -4.25 -15.17
C TYR A 195 -1.37 -3.00 -16.01
N PHE A 196 -1.73 -1.88 -15.38
CA PHE A 196 -2.14 -0.66 -16.10
C PHE A 196 -1.01 -0.08 -16.94
N THR A 197 0.22 -0.08 -16.43
CA THR A 197 1.39 0.34 -17.21
C THR A 197 1.64 -0.59 -18.39
N TYR A 198 1.51 -1.90 -18.21
CA TYR A 198 1.69 -2.87 -19.29
C TYR A 198 0.66 -2.69 -20.41
N ILE A 199 -0.64 -2.58 -20.08
CA ILE A 199 -1.69 -2.42 -21.10
C ILE A 199 -1.68 -1.04 -21.77
N GLY A 200 -1.03 -0.04 -21.17
CA GLY A 200 -0.80 1.25 -21.81
C GLY A 200 0.31 1.21 -22.87
N GLN A 201 1.17 0.18 -22.86
CA GLN A 201 2.30 0.04 -23.78
C GLN A 201 2.49 -1.42 -24.27
N PRO A 202 1.43 -2.11 -24.75
CA PRO A 202 1.52 -3.51 -25.12
C PRO A 202 2.50 -3.69 -26.27
N GLY A 203 3.32 -4.75 -26.21
CA GLY A 203 4.34 -5.05 -27.22
C GLY A 203 5.66 -4.28 -27.07
N SER A 204 5.68 -3.17 -26.34
CA SER A 204 6.92 -2.44 -26.00
C SER A 204 7.55 -2.91 -24.70
N MET A 205 6.81 -3.65 -23.89
CA MET A 205 7.25 -4.20 -22.61
C MET A 205 7.15 -5.73 -22.61
N ASP A 206 8.15 -6.40 -22.05
CA ASP A 206 8.11 -7.84 -21.79
C ASP A 206 7.04 -8.12 -20.72
N ILE A 207 6.05 -8.95 -21.05
CA ILE A 207 5.00 -9.32 -20.09
C ILE A 207 5.57 -10.03 -18.86
N ASN A 208 6.68 -10.77 -19.01
CA ASN A 208 7.32 -11.43 -17.87
C ASN A 208 7.87 -10.40 -16.87
N TYR A 209 8.31 -9.24 -17.35
CA TYR A 209 8.75 -8.13 -16.51
C TYR A 209 7.58 -7.53 -15.73
N ALA A 210 6.44 -7.33 -16.38
CA ALA A 210 5.22 -6.86 -15.72
C ALA A 210 4.66 -7.89 -14.71
N LEU A 211 4.73 -9.18 -15.03
CA LEU A 211 4.26 -10.28 -14.18
C LEU A 211 5.23 -10.63 -13.04
N GLY A 212 6.47 -10.14 -13.08
CA GLY A 212 7.51 -10.45 -12.09
C GLY A 212 8.07 -11.87 -12.18
N ASN A 213 8.10 -12.45 -13.38
CA ASN A 213 8.66 -13.78 -13.61
C ASN A 213 10.20 -13.76 -13.55
N ALA A 214 10.81 -14.82 -13.02
CA ALA A 214 12.26 -14.92 -12.83
C ALA A 214 13.08 -14.80 -14.13
N ASN A 215 12.49 -15.16 -15.28
CA ASN A 215 13.15 -15.16 -16.59
C ASN A 215 12.88 -13.88 -17.39
N ALA A 216 12.35 -12.83 -16.76
CA ALA A 216 12.04 -11.57 -17.41
C ALA A 216 13.30 -10.86 -17.92
N ARG A 217 13.17 -10.11 -19.01
CA ARG A 217 14.21 -9.17 -19.42
C ARG A 217 14.41 -8.12 -18.32
N THR A 218 15.66 -7.95 -17.89
CA THR A 218 16.02 -6.94 -16.88
C THR A 218 16.23 -5.57 -17.51
N ILE A 219 15.92 -4.51 -16.77
CA ILE A 219 16.14 -3.12 -17.18
C ILE A 219 17.18 -2.50 -16.25
N VAL A 220 18.24 -1.92 -16.82
CA VAL A 220 19.23 -1.17 -16.05
C VAL A 220 18.84 0.30 -16.05
N ASP A 221 18.69 0.86 -14.87
CA ASP A 221 18.45 2.29 -14.67
C ASP A 221 19.73 3.08 -14.93
N SER A 222 19.66 4.01 -15.89
CA SER A 222 20.82 4.76 -16.36
C SER A 222 21.34 5.80 -15.36
N GLY A 223 20.54 6.22 -14.39
CA GLY A 223 20.94 7.21 -13.38
C GLY A 223 21.66 6.59 -12.18
N THR A 224 21.30 5.36 -11.81
CA THR A 224 21.79 4.68 -10.60
C THR A 224 22.60 3.42 -10.87
N GLY A 225 22.53 2.88 -12.10
CA GLY A 225 23.10 1.57 -12.46
C GLY A 225 22.36 0.39 -11.82
N LYS A 226 21.23 0.62 -11.14
CA LYS A 226 20.44 -0.45 -10.53
C LYS A 226 19.73 -1.27 -11.59
N THR A 227 19.69 -2.58 -11.37
CA THR A 227 19.00 -3.52 -12.26
C THR A 227 17.62 -3.83 -11.69
N TYR A 228 16.60 -3.57 -12.48
CA TYR A 228 15.21 -3.92 -12.20
C TYR A 228 14.86 -5.22 -12.91
N THR A 229 14.39 -6.19 -12.14
CA THR A 229 14.01 -7.53 -12.62
C THR A 229 12.52 -7.68 -12.85
N ASN A 230 11.71 -6.73 -12.38
CA ASN A 230 10.26 -6.69 -12.56
C ASN A 230 9.77 -5.24 -12.50
N LEU A 231 8.58 -4.99 -13.04
CA LEU A 231 8.00 -3.65 -13.12
C LEU A 231 7.59 -3.10 -11.74
N LEU A 232 7.17 -3.97 -10.82
CA LEU A 232 6.79 -3.55 -9.46
C LEU A 232 7.96 -2.88 -8.73
N ASP A 233 9.16 -3.47 -8.80
CA ASP A 233 10.40 -2.89 -8.26
C ASP A 233 10.65 -1.49 -8.87
N ALA A 234 10.49 -1.34 -10.19
CA ALA A 234 10.69 -0.07 -10.87
C ALA A 234 9.65 0.99 -10.48
N GLN A 235 8.39 0.61 -10.30
CA GLN A 235 7.33 1.53 -9.86
C GLN A 235 7.54 1.95 -8.40
N VAL A 236 7.85 1.00 -7.51
CA VAL A 236 8.19 1.31 -6.11
C VAL A 236 9.36 2.29 -6.06
N ASP A 237 10.44 2.03 -6.80
CA ASP A 237 11.63 2.87 -6.75
C ASP A 237 11.49 4.22 -7.48
N THR A 238 10.54 4.34 -8.41
CA THR A 238 10.13 5.66 -8.93
C THR A 238 9.55 6.51 -7.80
N VAL A 239 8.71 5.93 -6.95
CA VAL A 239 8.18 6.66 -5.79
C VAL A 239 9.26 6.92 -4.73
N VAL A 240 10.14 5.95 -4.45
CA VAL A 240 11.27 6.15 -3.53
C VAL A 240 12.17 7.29 -4.01
N SER A 241 12.43 7.39 -5.31
CA SER A 241 13.20 8.49 -5.90
C SER A 241 12.48 9.83 -5.77
N ALA A 242 11.16 9.86 -5.99
CA ALA A 242 10.34 11.05 -5.76
C ALA A 242 10.37 11.52 -4.29
N MET A 243 10.31 10.58 -3.34
CA MET A 243 10.48 10.87 -1.90
C MET A 243 11.87 11.42 -1.60
N LYS A 244 12.92 10.81 -2.17
CA LYS A 244 14.30 11.27 -2.03
C LYS A 244 14.50 12.68 -2.57
N ALA A 245 13.87 13.03 -3.68
CA ALA A 245 13.92 14.37 -4.27
C ALA A 245 13.26 15.46 -3.39
N LEU A 246 12.49 15.07 -2.37
CA LEU A 246 11.93 15.95 -1.34
C LEU A 246 12.60 15.79 0.04
N GLY A 247 13.66 14.97 0.16
CA GLY A 247 14.39 14.75 1.42
C GLY A 247 13.75 13.72 2.35
N TYR A 248 12.93 12.80 1.83
CA TYR A 248 12.23 11.75 2.59
C TYR A 248 12.51 10.32 2.07
N GLY A 249 13.63 10.13 1.38
CA GLY A 249 13.98 8.87 0.71
C GLY A 249 14.16 7.66 1.64
N SER A 250 14.43 7.88 2.93
CA SER A 250 14.59 6.83 3.96
C SER A 250 13.76 7.07 5.23
N GLU A 251 13.24 8.28 5.37
CA GLU A 251 12.60 8.81 6.57
C GLU A 251 11.13 8.40 6.69
N VAL A 252 10.50 8.01 5.56
CA VAL A 252 9.11 7.60 5.49
C VAL A 252 9.01 6.18 4.94
N ARG A 253 8.32 5.31 5.69
CA ARG A 253 8.04 3.92 5.30
C ARG A 253 7.09 3.87 4.10
N PHE A 254 7.08 2.74 3.40
CA PHE A 254 6.31 2.53 2.19
C PHE A 254 5.35 1.35 2.35
N ILE A 255 4.13 1.49 1.84
CA ILE A 255 3.10 0.45 1.78
C ILE A 255 2.57 0.39 0.35
N ILE A 256 2.46 -0.82 -0.19
CA ILE A 256 1.74 -1.07 -1.44
C ILE A 256 0.26 -1.25 -1.04
N GLY A 257 -0.51 -0.19 -1.23
CA GLY A 257 -1.89 -0.06 -0.73
C GLY A 257 -2.90 -0.92 -1.45
N GLU A 258 -2.63 -1.18 -2.73
CA GLU A 258 -3.36 -2.09 -3.61
C GLU A 258 -2.39 -2.56 -4.69
N SER A 259 -2.49 -3.82 -5.08
CA SER A 259 -1.83 -4.34 -6.27
C SER A 259 -2.51 -5.63 -6.73
N GLY A 260 -2.72 -5.77 -8.02
CA GLY A 260 -3.41 -6.92 -8.58
C GLY A 260 -3.35 -6.98 -10.09
N TRP A 261 -3.94 -8.03 -10.65
CA TRP A 261 -4.04 -8.23 -12.08
C TRP A 261 -5.40 -8.88 -12.41
N PRO A 262 -6.19 -8.31 -13.33
CA PRO A 262 -7.53 -8.79 -13.63
C PRO A 262 -7.49 -10.12 -14.40
N SER A 263 -8.46 -11.00 -14.14
CA SER A 263 -8.52 -12.33 -14.75
C SER A 263 -9.31 -12.41 -16.06
N ALA A 264 -10.01 -11.34 -16.42
CA ALA A 264 -10.83 -11.23 -17.64
C ALA A 264 -11.03 -9.75 -18.04
N GLY A 265 -11.56 -9.52 -19.24
CA GLY A 265 -11.94 -8.20 -19.76
C GLY A 265 -11.04 -7.65 -20.86
N THR A 266 -9.80 -8.15 -20.98
CA THR A 266 -8.86 -7.82 -22.07
C THR A 266 -8.04 -9.04 -22.48
N THR A 267 -7.29 -8.94 -23.57
CA THR A 267 -6.37 -10.00 -24.04
C THR A 267 -5.32 -10.42 -23.01
N TYR A 268 -4.90 -9.49 -22.13
CA TYR A 268 -3.86 -9.74 -21.13
C TYR A 268 -4.41 -9.93 -19.72
N ALA A 269 -5.68 -9.63 -19.50
CA ALA A 269 -6.43 -9.99 -18.31
C ALA A 269 -6.89 -11.45 -18.43
N THR A 270 -6.05 -12.39 -18.00
CA THR A 270 -6.34 -13.83 -18.05
C THR A 270 -6.15 -14.45 -16.67
N VAL A 271 -6.87 -15.54 -16.39
CA VAL A 271 -6.69 -16.33 -15.16
C VAL A 271 -5.24 -16.73 -14.95
N ALA A 272 -4.51 -17.10 -16.02
CA ALA A 272 -3.11 -17.49 -15.95
C ALA A 272 -2.20 -16.33 -15.53
N ASN A 273 -2.38 -15.15 -16.13
CA ASN A 273 -1.60 -13.95 -15.80
C ASN A 273 -1.93 -13.45 -14.39
N ALA A 274 -3.21 -13.41 -14.03
CA ALA A 274 -3.67 -12.99 -12.71
C ALA A 274 -3.11 -13.88 -11.59
N LYS A 275 -3.18 -15.21 -11.77
CA LYS A 275 -2.57 -16.17 -10.86
C LYS A 275 -1.07 -15.98 -10.74
N THR A 276 -0.38 -15.80 -11.86
CA THR A 276 1.08 -15.63 -11.90
C THR A 276 1.50 -14.36 -11.16
N TYR A 277 0.87 -13.22 -11.50
CA TYR A 277 1.14 -11.94 -10.88
C TYR A 277 0.91 -11.98 -9.37
N ASN A 278 -0.29 -12.41 -8.93
CA ASN A 278 -0.62 -12.41 -7.50
C ASN A 278 0.25 -13.40 -6.71
N GLN A 279 0.65 -14.54 -7.30
CA GLN A 279 1.59 -15.45 -6.64
C GLN A 279 3.00 -14.84 -6.51
N ASN A 280 3.47 -14.11 -7.53
CA ASN A 280 4.75 -13.40 -7.47
C ASN A 280 4.69 -12.21 -6.49
N LEU A 281 3.55 -11.53 -6.38
CA LEU A 281 3.31 -10.47 -5.42
C LEU A 281 3.40 -10.97 -3.98
N VAL A 282 2.84 -12.16 -3.67
CA VAL A 282 3.04 -12.75 -2.33
C VAL A 282 4.52 -13.02 -2.05
N ARG A 283 5.25 -13.61 -3.01
CA ARG A 283 6.69 -13.86 -2.86
C ARG A 283 7.46 -12.55 -2.68
N TYR A 284 7.05 -11.49 -3.37
CA TYR A 284 7.63 -10.17 -3.23
C TYR A 284 7.44 -9.60 -1.82
N ALA A 285 6.20 -9.59 -1.34
CA ALA A 285 5.84 -9.02 -0.05
C ALA A 285 6.45 -9.78 1.14
N LEU A 286 6.56 -11.11 1.04
CA LEU A 286 7.05 -11.96 2.12
C LEU A 286 8.54 -12.31 2.02
N GLY A 287 9.14 -12.18 0.84
CA GLY A 287 10.46 -12.73 0.52
C GLY A 287 11.67 -11.96 1.05
N GLY A 288 11.52 -10.79 1.67
CA GLY A 288 12.65 -10.08 2.27
C GLY A 288 13.56 -9.33 1.30
N LYS A 289 13.37 -9.45 -0.02
CA LYS A 289 14.25 -8.85 -1.03
C LYS A 289 14.23 -7.31 -0.96
N GLY A 290 13.05 -6.73 -0.78
CA GLY A 290 12.81 -5.31 -1.02
C GLY A 290 13.03 -4.91 -2.49
N SER A 291 13.16 -3.61 -2.73
CA SER A 291 13.45 -3.05 -4.06
C SER A 291 14.94 -2.71 -4.24
N PRO A 292 15.43 -2.52 -5.49
CA PRO A 292 16.82 -2.14 -5.74
C PRO A 292 17.34 -0.89 -4.99
N LEU A 293 16.50 0.11 -4.72
CA LEU A 293 16.86 1.30 -3.91
C LEU A 293 16.62 1.12 -2.41
N ARG A 294 15.84 0.12 -1.99
CA ARG A 294 15.61 -0.23 -0.58
C ARG A 294 15.80 -1.74 -0.35
N PRO A 295 17.03 -2.26 -0.54
CA PRO A 295 17.29 -3.69 -0.40
C PRO A 295 17.08 -4.16 1.04
N GLY A 296 16.48 -5.34 1.22
CA GLY A 296 16.24 -5.92 2.53
C GLY A 296 15.05 -5.33 3.30
N ILE A 297 14.34 -4.35 2.72
CA ILE A 297 13.17 -3.72 3.35
C ILE A 297 11.89 -4.30 2.76
N ASN A 298 11.10 -4.97 3.60
CA ASN A 298 9.76 -5.43 3.20
C ASN A 298 8.78 -4.27 3.12
N PHE A 299 7.91 -4.34 2.12
CA PHE A 299 6.77 -3.44 1.98
C PHE A 299 5.50 -4.20 2.34
N PRO A 300 4.77 -3.80 3.40
CA PRO A 300 3.40 -4.28 3.60
C PRO A 300 2.62 -4.07 2.30
N THR A 301 1.96 -5.12 1.83
CA THR A 301 1.35 -5.17 0.51
C THR A 301 -0.07 -5.70 0.62
N TYR A 302 -1.02 -5.08 -0.07
CA TYR A 302 -2.41 -5.55 -0.13
C TYR A 302 -2.73 -6.02 -1.55
N ILE A 303 -3.24 -7.25 -1.66
CA ILE A 303 -3.74 -7.79 -2.93
C ILE A 303 -5.09 -7.16 -3.21
N PHE A 304 -5.21 -6.53 -4.36
CA PHE A 304 -6.48 -6.06 -4.89
C PHE A 304 -7.05 -7.09 -5.88
N ALA A 305 -8.13 -7.80 -5.58
CA ALA A 305 -8.95 -7.75 -4.36
C ALA A 305 -9.46 -9.15 -3.96
N LEU A 306 -10.19 -9.25 -2.84
CA LEU A 306 -10.75 -10.54 -2.41
C LEU A 306 -11.77 -11.10 -3.41
N PHE A 307 -12.70 -10.28 -3.89
CA PHE A 307 -13.80 -10.71 -4.77
C PHE A 307 -13.83 -9.97 -6.09
N ASN A 308 -14.36 -10.63 -7.12
CA ASN A 308 -14.83 -9.97 -8.33
C ASN A 308 -16.04 -9.08 -7.97
N GLU A 309 -15.87 -7.77 -8.14
CA GLU A 309 -16.86 -6.76 -7.79
C GLU A 309 -17.76 -6.43 -9.00
N ASN A 310 -18.81 -7.24 -9.22
CA ASN A 310 -19.63 -7.22 -10.45
C ASN A 310 -20.44 -5.93 -10.71
N ARG A 311 -20.44 -4.97 -9.77
CA ARG A 311 -21.07 -3.66 -9.93
C ARG A 311 -20.08 -2.50 -10.03
N LYS A 312 -18.77 -2.76 -10.12
CA LYS A 312 -17.81 -1.68 -10.36
C LYS A 312 -18.10 -0.99 -11.70
N PRO A 313 -18.11 0.35 -11.73
CA PRO A 313 -18.16 1.11 -12.97
C PRO A 313 -16.80 1.02 -13.70
N GLY A 314 -16.76 1.52 -14.94
CA GLY A 314 -15.53 1.56 -15.74
C GLY A 314 -15.36 0.35 -16.64
N ASP A 315 -14.10 0.03 -16.93
CA ASP A 315 -13.72 -1.05 -17.85
C ASP A 315 -14.14 -2.42 -17.32
N GLU A 316 -14.37 -3.37 -18.24
CA GLU A 316 -14.76 -4.74 -17.86
C GLU A 316 -13.73 -5.43 -16.95
N THR A 317 -12.46 -5.00 -17.00
CA THR A 317 -11.40 -5.49 -16.12
C THR A 317 -11.65 -5.20 -14.66
N GLU A 318 -12.31 -4.08 -14.33
CA GLU A 318 -12.60 -3.69 -12.94
C GLU A 318 -13.41 -4.75 -12.21
N LYS A 319 -14.30 -5.46 -12.92
CA LYS A 319 -15.16 -6.50 -12.35
C LYS A 319 -14.42 -7.82 -12.09
N ASN A 320 -13.14 -7.92 -12.45
CA ASN A 320 -12.41 -9.18 -12.58
C ASN A 320 -11.06 -9.22 -11.83
N PHE A 321 -10.83 -8.38 -10.82
CA PHE A 321 -9.61 -8.39 -9.99
C PHE A 321 -9.61 -9.41 -8.84
N GLY A 322 -10.73 -10.05 -8.57
CA GLY A 322 -10.93 -10.92 -7.42
C GLY A 322 -10.11 -12.19 -7.44
N LEU A 323 -9.64 -12.60 -6.25
CA LEU A 323 -9.20 -13.97 -6.00
C LEU A 323 -10.36 -14.97 -6.03
N TYR A 324 -11.57 -14.50 -5.66
CA TYR A 324 -12.80 -15.28 -5.60
C TYR A 324 -13.91 -14.65 -6.43
N LYS A 325 -14.80 -15.49 -6.95
CA LYS A 325 -16.09 -15.05 -7.48
C LYS A 325 -17.05 -14.75 -6.32
N PRO A 326 -18.15 -14.01 -6.57
CA PRO A 326 -19.14 -13.71 -5.53
C PRO A 326 -19.75 -14.94 -4.83
N ASP A 327 -19.78 -16.10 -5.49
CA ASP A 327 -20.23 -17.37 -4.90
C ASP A 327 -19.19 -18.06 -3.99
N LYS A 328 -18.06 -17.37 -3.71
CA LYS A 328 -16.91 -17.85 -2.93
C LYS A 328 -16.09 -18.94 -3.63
N THR A 329 -16.38 -19.28 -4.89
CA THR A 329 -15.50 -20.15 -5.67
C THR A 329 -14.22 -19.40 -6.05
N PRO A 330 -13.04 -20.04 -5.94
CA PRO A 330 -11.79 -19.39 -6.32
C PRO A 330 -11.77 -19.17 -7.84
N VAL A 331 -11.39 -17.96 -8.28
CA VAL A 331 -11.06 -17.71 -9.70
C VAL A 331 -9.76 -18.45 -10.03
N TYR A 332 -8.80 -18.38 -9.11
CA TYR A 332 -7.54 -19.13 -9.09
C TYR A 332 -7.02 -19.22 -7.65
N SER A 333 -6.14 -20.17 -7.38
CA SER A 333 -5.53 -20.33 -6.05
C SER A 333 -4.20 -19.58 -5.97
N VAL A 334 -4.02 -18.80 -4.90
CA VAL A 334 -2.77 -18.14 -4.50
C VAL A 334 -2.38 -18.68 -3.12
N ASN A 335 -1.12 -19.09 -2.96
CA ASN A 335 -0.55 -19.35 -1.65
C ASN A 335 -0.17 -18.01 -1.01
N LEU A 336 -0.76 -17.71 0.16
CA LEU A 336 -0.52 -16.49 0.94
C LEU A 336 0.60 -16.64 1.97
N SER A 337 1.32 -17.76 1.94
CA SER A 337 2.58 -17.98 2.66
C SER A 337 3.73 -18.20 1.68
N LEU A 338 4.96 -18.10 2.21
CA LEU A 338 6.13 -18.73 1.60
C LEU A 338 6.14 -20.23 1.88
#